data_AF-A0A0W8BWS2-F1
#
_entry.id   AF-A0A0W8BWS2-F1
#
_cell.length_a   1.000
_cell.length_b   1.000
_cell.length_c   1.000
_cell.angle_alpha   90.00
_cell.angle_beta   90.00
_cell.angle_gamma   90.00
#
_symmetry.space_group_name_H-M   'P 1'
#
loop_
_entity.id
_entity.type
_entity.pdbx_description
1 polymer ?
#
loop_
_entity_poly.entity_id
_entity_poly.type
_entity_poly.pdbx_seq_one_letter_code
_entity_poly.pdbx_strand_id
1 'polypeptide(L)'
;MKSCPINPPNSLSLSDTVIGTIVERFEWKSRCNPFGPVAHTTHNEMRNDNVYQKQPSSHKFRYAPCSKPLQGYTSGSTTTPVVAVKNAVLSPATDQLIGQPAYSSNLRRILCLSSDLQSTTIMLKKIKGGDIHITAELQQAITTETLKKKLRHRERSRINQARYRLRQRRIENDLENAIRQLRSTIEDLEKRCDDFFRLPTTPTCWALASEYFRQFNYFISSPGTLYNMAFKFLHENMAPHVASGSQFGIDAHLQNWKSFAHCFDDASVDLMCLKMPTTNTLVAYTVTTVTITSKTLSVAFPHLTSDSACDAKHGELSPLAARMLDKKLVMRGSVLFDWDSTTGKVSSLRSQADMMTPMLNLLGSLEDVSCAFNKARVTPDCTFEASVV
;
A
#
# COMPACT_ATOMS: atom_id res chain seq x y z
N MET A 1 0.94 7.03 71.56
CA MET A 1 0.37 6.32 70.40
C MET A 1 0.26 7.31 69.26
N LYS A 2 1.06 7.15 68.20
CA LYS A 2 1.07 8.03 67.01
C LYS A 2 0.33 7.29 65.90
N SER A 3 -0.70 7.91 65.33
CA SER A 3 -1.42 7.42 64.16
C SER A 3 -0.64 7.77 62.89
N CYS A 4 -0.26 6.75 62.11
CA CYS A 4 0.27 6.93 60.76
C CYS A 4 -0.90 7.10 59.77
N PRO A 5 -0.88 8.10 58.88
CA PRO A 5 -1.82 8.16 57.78
C PRO A 5 -1.40 7.16 56.69
N ILE A 6 -2.33 6.30 56.28
CA ILE A 6 -2.20 5.42 55.11
C ILE A 6 -2.47 6.30 53.88
N ASN A 7 -1.44 6.55 53.08
CA ASN A 7 -1.60 7.17 51.77
C ASN A 7 -1.97 6.10 50.72
N PRO A 8 -2.90 6.39 49.79
CA PRO A 8 -3.20 5.50 48.67
C PRO A 8 -2.03 5.42 47.68
N PRO A 9 -1.86 4.30 46.96
CA PRO A 9 -0.66 3.98 46.17
C PRO A 9 -0.44 4.88 44.94
N ASN A 10 -1.40 5.71 44.56
CA ASN A 10 -1.32 6.59 43.38
C ASN A 10 -1.18 8.08 43.72
N SER A 11 -0.63 8.42 44.89
CA SER A 11 -0.41 9.82 45.30
C SER A 11 0.89 10.45 44.77
N LEU A 12 1.62 9.76 43.89
CA LEU A 12 2.76 10.34 43.20
C LEU A 12 2.25 11.22 42.05
N SER A 13 2.13 12.51 42.32
CA SER A 13 2.11 13.54 41.29
C SER A 13 3.22 13.23 40.29
N LEU A 14 2.88 13.10 39.01
CA LEU A 14 3.82 12.92 37.91
C LEU A 14 4.90 13.99 38.01
N SER A 15 6.06 13.62 38.55
CA SER A 15 7.23 14.50 38.61
C SER A 15 7.96 14.41 37.28
N ASP A 16 8.60 15.52 36.88
CA ASP A 16 9.34 15.64 35.62
C ASP A 16 10.41 14.54 35.40
N THR A 17 10.82 13.85 36.47
CA THR A 17 11.70 12.67 36.43
C THR A 17 11.06 11.46 35.73
N VAL A 18 9.74 11.26 35.88
CA VAL A 18 8.97 10.23 35.16
C VAL A 18 8.84 10.58 33.68
N ILE A 19 8.68 11.87 33.37
CA ILE A 19 8.64 12.38 32.00
C ILE A 19 10.02 12.18 31.33
N GLY A 20 11.12 12.46 32.04
CA GLY A 20 12.48 12.22 31.54
C GLY A 20 12.79 10.75 31.23
N THR A 21 12.32 9.82 32.09
CA THR A 21 12.49 8.37 31.86
C THR A 21 11.58 7.80 30.78
N ILE A 22 10.45 8.46 30.49
CA ILE A 22 9.59 8.15 29.33
C ILE A 22 10.24 8.62 28.02
N VAL A 23 10.92 9.78 28.03
CA VAL A 23 11.62 10.33 26.85
C VAL A 23 12.87 9.53 26.51
N GLU A 24 13.64 9.05 27.49
CA GLU A 24 14.81 8.18 27.23
C GLU A 24 14.43 6.76 26.73
N ARG A 25 13.23 6.26 27.04
CA ARG A 25 12.68 5.05 26.40
C ARG A 25 12.18 5.29 24.98
N PHE A 26 11.96 6.55 24.59
CA PHE A 26 11.47 6.94 23.26
C PHE A 26 12.58 7.03 22.20
N GLU A 27 13.86 7.00 22.60
CA GLU A 27 14.97 6.90 21.65
C GLU A 27 15.28 5.45 21.21
N TRP A 28 14.25 4.63 20.98
CA TRP A 28 14.44 3.49 20.08
C TRP A 28 14.30 3.98 18.65
N LYS A 29 15.46 4.40 18.09
CA LYS A 29 15.63 4.91 16.72
C LYS A 29 14.61 4.34 15.75
N SER A 30 13.78 5.24 15.22
CA SER A 30 12.86 5.10 14.10
C SER A 30 13.56 4.63 12.82
N ARG A 31 14.04 3.39 12.80
CA ARG A 31 14.46 2.68 11.60
C ARG A 31 13.52 1.52 11.36
N CYS A 32 12.28 1.86 11.02
CA CYS A 32 11.32 1.09 10.22
C CYS A 32 9.96 1.76 10.38
N ASN A 33 9.69 2.80 9.57
CA ASN A 33 8.33 3.26 9.34
C ASN A 33 7.77 2.47 8.13
N PRO A 34 6.85 1.50 8.29
CA PRO A 34 6.30 0.76 7.15
C PRO A 34 5.28 1.59 6.35
N PHE A 35 4.94 2.80 6.83
CA PHE A 35 3.88 3.65 6.29
C PHE A 35 4.33 5.08 5.98
N GLY A 36 5.64 5.31 5.79
CA GLY A 36 6.17 6.59 5.31
C GLY A 36 6.40 6.58 3.79
N PRO A 37 6.23 7.70 3.06
CA PRO A 37 6.65 7.78 1.67
C PRO A 37 8.15 7.52 1.60
N VAL A 38 8.57 6.67 0.67
CA VAL A 38 9.99 6.38 0.41
C VAL A 38 10.71 7.70 0.08
N ALA A 39 11.49 8.20 1.04
CA ALA A 39 12.38 9.33 0.83
C ALA A 39 13.58 8.84 0.02
N HIS A 40 13.57 9.15 -1.28
CA HIS A 40 14.76 9.03 -2.12
C HIS A 40 15.80 10.05 -1.65
N THR A 41 16.89 9.58 -1.04
CA THR A 41 18.09 10.39 -0.84
C THR A 41 18.80 10.55 -2.19
N THR A 42 18.79 11.77 -2.72
CA THR A 42 19.61 12.20 -3.86
C THR A 42 20.82 12.99 -3.38
N HIS A 43 22.01 12.59 -3.81
CA HIS A 43 23.25 13.36 -4.04
C HIS A 43 24.07 12.50 -5.03
N ASN A 44 24.65 12.94 -6.14
CA ASN A 44 24.94 14.26 -6.70
C ASN A 44 24.87 14.22 -8.25
N GLU A 45 24.17 15.22 -8.81
CA GLU A 45 24.58 16.14 -9.88
C GLU A 45 25.56 15.70 -11.00
N MET A 46 25.06 15.75 -12.25
CA MET A 46 25.46 16.79 -13.20
C MET A 46 24.28 17.21 -14.10
N ARG A 47 23.70 18.38 -13.76
CA ARG A 47 23.34 19.53 -14.60
C ARG A 47 22.76 19.29 -16.01
N ASN A 48 21.50 19.70 -16.21
CA ASN A 48 21.20 20.86 -17.07
C ASN A 48 19.72 21.25 -16.99
N ASP A 49 19.51 22.53 -16.70
CA ASP A 49 18.23 23.24 -16.64
C ASP A 49 17.49 23.18 -17.98
N ASN A 50 16.16 23.08 -17.93
CA ASN A 50 15.28 24.08 -18.52
C ASN A 50 13.82 23.87 -18.11
N VAL A 51 13.30 24.92 -17.50
CA VAL A 51 11.93 25.14 -17.02
C VAL A 51 10.96 25.24 -18.20
N TYR A 52 9.88 24.45 -18.18
CA TYR A 52 8.59 24.87 -18.75
C TYR A 52 7.45 24.39 -17.87
N GLN A 53 6.76 25.40 -17.33
CA GLN A 53 5.58 25.39 -16.49
C GLN A 53 4.41 24.67 -17.19
N LYS A 54 3.81 23.65 -16.55
CA LYS A 54 2.56 23.01 -17.00
C LYS A 54 1.44 23.33 -16.01
N GLN A 55 0.40 23.98 -16.50
CA GLN A 55 -0.94 23.94 -15.91
C GLN A 55 -1.81 22.86 -16.61
N PRO A 56 -2.90 22.40 -15.97
CA PRO A 56 -3.51 21.10 -16.22
C PRO A 56 -4.66 21.18 -17.24
N SER A 57 -4.74 20.20 -18.15
CA SER A 57 -5.93 19.97 -18.96
C SER A 57 -6.43 18.55 -18.76
N SER A 58 -7.54 18.47 -18.02
CA SER A 58 -8.45 17.34 -17.89
C SER A 58 -8.79 16.71 -19.24
N HIS A 59 -8.43 15.44 -19.45
CA HIS A 59 -8.98 14.62 -20.52
C HIS A 59 -9.50 13.29 -19.98
N LYS A 60 -10.84 13.18 -20.00
CA LYS A 60 -11.62 11.98 -19.69
C LYS A 60 -11.25 10.86 -20.67
N PHE A 61 -10.84 9.71 -20.12
CA PHE A 61 -10.69 8.48 -20.89
C PHE A 61 -12.07 7.96 -21.33
N ARG A 62 -12.27 7.76 -22.64
CA ARG A 62 -13.25 6.82 -23.17
C ARG A 62 -12.50 5.64 -23.76
N TYR A 63 -12.56 4.51 -23.08
CA TYR A 63 -12.27 3.21 -23.66
C TYR A 63 -13.46 2.78 -24.51
N ALA A 64 -13.22 2.37 -25.75
CA ALA A 64 -14.16 1.56 -26.53
C ALA A 64 -13.47 0.22 -26.83
N PRO A 65 -14.02 -0.92 -26.38
CA PRO A 65 -13.47 -2.23 -26.69
C PRO A 65 -13.97 -2.68 -28.06
N CYS A 66 -13.07 -2.98 -28.98
CA CYS A 66 -13.42 -3.64 -30.24
C CYS A 66 -12.94 -5.08 -30.18
N SER A 67 -13.78 -5.96 -29.65
CA SER A 67 -13.72 -7.40 -29.88
C SER A 67 -14.51 -7.71 -31.16
N LYS A 68 -13.87 -8.39 -32.11
CA LYS A 68 -14.52 -9.38 -33.00
C LYS A 68 -13.45 -10.23 -33.72
N PRO A 69 -13.76 -11.51 -34.04
CA PRO A 69 -12.79 -12.58 -34.16
C PRO A 69 -12.15 -12.69 -35.55
N LEU A 70 -10.97 -13.29 -35.56
CA LEU A 70 -10.23 -13.75 -36.73
C LEU A 70 -11.01 -14.88 -37.43
N GLN A 71 -11.49 -14.65 -38.65
CA GLN A 71 -12.01 -15.71 -39.52
C GLN A 71 -11.18 -15.72 -40.80
N GLY A 72 -10.50 -16.84 -41.03
CA GLY A 72 -9.54 -17.02 -42.11
C GLY A 72 -10.20 -16.97 -43.48
N TYR A 73 -9.53 -16.31 -44.42
CA TYR A 73 -9.73 -16.52 -45.84
C TYR A 73 -8.38 -16.68 -46.55
N THR A 74 -8.42 -17.68 -47.40
CA THR A 74 -7.38 -18.30 -48.22
C THR A 74 -6.72 -17.33 -49.20
N SER A 75 -5.44 -17.60 -49.43
CA SER A 75 -4.59 -17.03 -50.48
C SER A 75 -5.20 -17.21 -51.87
N GLY A 76 -5.53 -16.11 -52.54
CA GLY A 76 -5.83 -16.06 -53.97
C GLY A 76 -4.98 -14.98 -54.63
N SER A 77 -4.08 -15.38 -55.53
CA SER A 77 -3.30 -14.49 -56.37
C SER A 77 -4.19 -13.86 -57.43
N THR A 78 -4.26 -12.53 -57.49
CA THR A 78 -4.80 -11.83 -58.66
C THR A 78 -3.77 -10.83 -59.15
N THR A 79 -3.03 -11.27 -60.16
CA THR A 79 -2.22 -10.46 -61.07
C THR A 79 -3.12 -9.53 -61.88
N THR A 80 -2.78 -8.25 -61.99
CA THR A 80 -3.28 -7.34 -63.05
C THR A 80 -2.26 -6.21 -63.25
N PRO A 81 -2.16 -5.61 -64.45
CA PRO A 81 -0.91 -5.63 -65.21
C PRO A 81 -0.17 -4.28 -65.17
N VAL A 82 1.15 -4.39 -65.26
CA VAL A 82 2.11 -3.30 -65.42
C VAL A 82 2.06 -2.80 -66.88
N VAL A 83 1.03 -2.06 -67.29
CA VAL A 83 1.06 -1.32 -68.57
C VAL A 83 0.20 -0.07 -68.45
N ALA A 84 0.85 1.08 -68.18
CA ALA A 84 0.45 2.43 -68.64
C ALA A 84 1.10 3.54 -67.78
N VAL A 85 2.42 3.58 -67.67
CA VAL A 85 3.14 4.82 -67.31
C VAL A 85 4.45 4.86 -68.09
N LYS A 86 4.38 5.11 -69.40
CA LYS A 86 5.60 5.41 -70.19
C LYS A 86 5.61 6.80 -70.83
N ASN A 87 4.49 7.51 -70.91
CA ASN A 87 4.44 8.77 -71.66
C ASN A 87 3.83 9.91 -70.83
N ALA A 88 4.52 10.32 -69.77
CA ALA A 88 4.34 11.64 -69.20
C ALA A 88 5.73 12.26 -69.06
N VAL A 89 6.09 13.13 -70.01
CA VAL A 89 7.34 13.89 -70.00
C VAL A 89 7.31 14.79 -68.75
N LEU A 90 8.02 14.35 -67.71
CA LEU A 90 8.29 15.12 -66.51
C LEU A 90 9.38 16.15 -66.85
N SER A 91 9.17 17.41 -66.46
CA SER A 91 10.18 18.46 -66.66
C SER A 91 11.47 18.14 -65.86
N PRO A 92 12.64 18.62 -66.29
CA PRO A 92 13.93 18.29 -65.66
C PRO A 92 14.04 18.70 -64.18
N ALA A 93 13.18 19.59 -63.70
CA ALA A 93 13.10 19.97 -62.28
C ALA A 93 12.49 18.88 -61.37
N THR A 94 11.67 17.97 -61.90
CA THR A 94 11.09 16.85 -61.12
C THR A 94 12.02 15.66 -61.00
N ASP A 95 12.92 15.44 -61.96
CA ASP A 95 13.89 14.34 -61.91
C ASP A 95 14.97 14.55 -60.84
N GLN A 96 15.37 15.80 -60.58
CA GLN A 96 16.32 16.11 -59.49
C GLN A 96 15.73 15.90 -58.08
N LEU A 97 14.41 15.84 -57.93
CA LEU A 97 13.72 15.57 -56.65
C LEU A 97 13.54 14.06 -56.39
N ILE A 98 13.65 13.24 -57.44
CA ILE A 98 13.50 11.79 -57.39
C ILE A 98 14.92 11.20 -57.33
N GLY A 99 15.51 11.18 -56.14
CA GLY A 99 16.80 10.50 -55.92
C GLY A 99 16.80 9.06 -56.47
N GLN A 100 17.97 8.57 -56.86
CA GLN A 100 18.18 7.37 -57.69
C GLN A 100 17.42 6.08 -57.26
N PRO A 101 17.10 5.19 -58.22
CA PRO A 101 16.09 4.16 -58.08
C PRO A 101 16.51 2.94 -57.24
N ALA A 102 15.88 2.74 -56.08
CA ALA A 102 15.74 1.43 -55.43
C ALA A 102 14.25 0.99 -55.50
N TYR A 103 14.03 -0.27 -55.92
CA TYR A 103 12.93 -0.66 -56.82
C TYR A 103 11.51 -0.91 -56.23
N SER A 104 11.17 -0.52 -54.98
CA SER A 104 9.78 -0.66 -54.50
C SER A 104 9.22 0.54 -53.72
N SER A 105 10.04 1.22 -52.93
CA SER A 105 9.66 2.47 -52.24
C SER A 105 9.41 3.61 -53.22
N ASN A 106 10.09 3.58 -54.37
CA ASN A 106 9.99 4.62 -55.38
C ASN A 106 8.69 4.57 -56.18
N LEU A 107 8.10 3.39 -56.43
CA LEU A 107 6.81 3.30 -57.14
C LEU A 107 5.67 3.97 -56.37
N ARG A 108 5.57 3.76 -55.05
CA ARG A 108 4.57 4.45 -54.22
C ARG A 108 4.86 5.95 -54.08
N ARG A 109 6.14 6.36 -54.03
CA ARG A 109 6.52 7.78 -54.08
C ARG A 109 6.07 8.43 -55.39
N ILE A 110 6.33 7.80 -56.53
CA ILE A 110 5.98 8.30 -57.86
C ILE A 110 4.46 8.46 -58.00
N LEU A 111 3.68 7.48 -57.55
CA LEU A 111 2.21 7.57 -57.54
C LEU A 111 1.69 8.73 -56.66
N CYS A 112 2.28 8.92 -55.47
CA CYS A 112 1.91 10.02 -54.58
C CYS A 112 2.27 11.40 -55.15
N LEU A 113 3.40 11.51 -55.84
CA LEU A 113 3.86 12.74 -56.50
C LEU A 113 2.89 13.18 -57.60
N SER A 114 2.38 12.24 -58.40
CA SER A 114 1.39 12.52 -59.45
C SER A 114 0.08 13.08 -58.87
N SER A 115 -0.45 12.44 -57.82
CA SER A 115 -1.66 12.92 -57.11
C SER A 115 -1.44 14.28 -56.43
N ASP A 116 -0.26 14.51 -55.85
CA ASP A 116 0.08 15.79 -55.23
C ASP A 116 0.22 16.91 -56.27
N LEU A 117 0.80 16.63 -57.43
CA LEU A 117 0.93 17.57 -58.54
C LEU A 117 -0.45 17.95 -59.10
N GLN A 118 -1.35 16.97 -59.27
CA GLN A 118 -2.74 17.22 -59.65
C GLN A 118 -3.46 18.10 -58.62
N SER A 119 -3.28 17.80 -57.33
CA SER A 119 -3.86 18.60 -56.24
C SER A 119 -3.35 20.04 -56.23
N THR A 120 -2.05 20.26 -56.43
CA THR A 120 -1.47 21.61 -56.51
C THR A 120 -1.92 22.37 -57.76
N THR A 121 -2.13 21.66 -58.88
CA THR A 121 -2.66 22.24 -60.11
C THR A 121 -4.10 22.70 -59.94
N ILE A 122 -4.93 21.91 -59.24
CA ILE A 122 -6.31 22.29 -58.90
C ILE A 122 -6.33 23.50 -57.95
N MET A 123 -5.45 23.53 -56.93
CA MET A 123 -5.32 24.67 -56.02
C MET A 123 -4.91 25.95 -56.76
N LEU A 124 -3.93 25.88 -57.66
CA LEU A 124 -3.49 27.03 -58.46
C LEU A 124 -4.57 27.53 -59.42
N LYS A 125 -5.34 26.62 -60.04
CA LYS A 125 -6.50 27.01 -60.89
C LYS A 125 -7.56 27.78 -60.11
N LYS A 126 -7.79 27.42 -58.84
CA LYS A 126 -8.72 28.15 -57.95
C LYS A 126 -8.21 29.54 -57.57
N ILE A 127 -6.89 29.73 -57.48
CA ILE A 127 -6.27 31.03 -57.16
C ILE A 127 -6.34 32.00 -58.35
N LYS A 128 -6.24 31.50 -59.60
CA LYS A 128 -6.40 32.29 -60.84
C LYS A 128 -7.80 32.87 -61.04
N GLY A 129 -8.81 32.42 -60.29
CA GLY A 129 -10.19 32.92 -60.38
C GLY A 129 -10.42 34.30 -59.74
N GLY A 130 -9.43 34.86 -59.03
CA GLY A 130 -9.39 36.27 -58.66
C GLY A 130 -8.28 36.98 -59.46
N ASP A 131 -8.55 38.19 -59.96
CA ASP A 131 -7.70 39.00 -60.88
C ASP A 131 -6.27 39.29 -60.36
N ILE A 132 -5.42 38.26 -60.26
CA ILE A 132 -4.00 38.37 -59.94
C ILE A 132 -3.23 37.60 -61.01
N HIS A 133 -2.54 38.33 -61.89
CA HIS A 133 -1.75 37.76 -62.98
C HIS A 133 -0.41 37.19 -62.46
N ILE A 134 -0.45 35.97 -61.90
CA ILE A 134 0.74 35.28 -61.39
C ILE A 134 1.57 34.77 -62.59
N THR A 135 2.83 35.22 -62.73
CA THR A 135 3.76 34.76 -63.78
C THR A 135 3.97 33.24 -63.74
N ALA A 136 4.19 32.59 -64.89
CA ALA A 136 4.37 31.15 -64.98
C ALA A 136 5.53 30.62 -64.10
N GLU A 137 6.61 31.39 -63.97
CA GLU A 137 7.74 31.09 -63.08
C GLU A 137 7.33 31.07 -61.60
N LEU A 138 6.52 32.04 -61.17
CA LEU A 138 6.04 32.12 -59.79
C LEU A 138 5.06 30.97 -59.48
N GLN A 139 4.21 30.57 -60.44
CA GLN A 139 3.36 29.38 -60.31
C GLN A 139 4.20 28.11 -60.13
N GLN A 140 5.26 27.96 -60.92
CA GLN A 140 6.17 26.81 -60.86
C GLN A 140 6.95 26.77 -59.54
N ALA A 141 7.36 27.93 -59.02
CA ALA A 141 8.01 28.03 -57.71
C ALA A 141 7.05 27.62 -56.57
N ILE A 142 5.79 28.06 -56.62
CA ILE A 142 4.76 27.72 -55.62
C ILE A 142 4.42 26.23 -55.65
N THR A 143 4.24 25.61 -56.82
CA THR A 143 4.00 24.16 -56.92
C THR A 143 5.19 23.38 -56.39
N THR A 144 6.41 23.77 -56.78
CA THR A 144 7.63 23.10 -56.33
C THR A 144 7.79 23.17 -54.82
N GLU A 145 7.59 24.33 -54.20
CA GLU A 145 7.67 24.47 -52.74
C GLU A 145 6.55 23.73 -52.02
N THR A 146 5.33 23.74 -52.55
CA THR A 146 4.20 23.00 -51.96
C THR A 146 4.45 21.49 -52.00
N LEU A 147 4.98 20.99 -53.12
CA LEU A 147 5.33 19.59 -53.28
C LEU A 147 6.46 19.19 -52.32
N LYS A 148 7.52 20.01 -52.23
CA LYS A 148 8.60 19.84 -51.25
C LYS A 148 8.09 19.82 -49.81
N LYS A 149 7.18 20.73 -49.43
CA LYS A 149 6.54 20.76 -48.10
C LYS A 149 5.77 19.47 -47.80
N LYS A 150 4.97 18.98 -48.76
CA LYS A 150 4.23 17.72 -48.63
C LYS A 150 5.14 16.51 -48.49
N LEU A 151 6.22 16.43 -49.27
CA LEU A 151 7.21 15.36 -49.16
C LEU A 151 7.89 15.36 -47.79
N ARG A 152 8.33 16.52 -47.31
CA ARG A 152 8.91 16.68 -45.96
C ARG A 152 7.91 16.26 -44.88
N HIS A 153 6.64 16.64 -45.00
CA HIS A 153 5.61 16.26 -44.04
C HIS A 153 5.37 14.74 -44.02
N ARG A 154 5.24 14.09 -45.19
CA ARG A 154 5.07 12.63 -45.29
C ARG A 154 6.25 11.89 -44.66
N GLU A 155 7.48 12.33 -44.92
CA GLU A 155 8.67 11.71 -44.34
C GLU A 155 8.73 11.87 -42.82
N ARG A 156 8.39 13.07 -42.30
CA ARG A 156 8.24 13.29 -40.85
C ARG A 156 7.16 12.38 -40.25
N SER A 157 6.00 12.26 -40.89
CA SER A 157 4.92 11.39 -40.44
C SER A 157 5.32 9.91 -40.46
N ARG A 158 6.07 9.46 -41.48
CA ARG A 158 6.62 8.10 -41.56
C ARG A 158 7.58 7.82 -40.41
N ILE A 159 8.51 8.73 -40.14
CA ILE A 159 9.47 8.63 -39.04
C ILE A 159 8.75 8.65 -37.69
N ASN A 160 7.78 9.54 -37.50
CA ASN A 160 7.01 9.64 -36.27
C ASN A 160 6.18 8.39 -36.01
N GLN A 161 5.54 7.82 -37.04
CA GLN A 161 4.83 6.54 -36.93
C GLN A 161 5.77 5.39 -36.61
N ALA A 162 6.95 5.32 -37.24
CA ALA A 162 7.96 4.31 -36.94
C ALA A 162 8.45 4.43 -35.49
N ARG A 163 8.71 5.66 -35.02
CA ARG A 163 9.07 5.95 -33.62
C ARG A 163 7.96 5.59 -32.66
N TYR A 164 6.70 5.88 -32.99
CA TYR A 164 5.54 5.53 -32.18
C TYR A 164 5.41 4.02 -32.02
N ARG A 165 5.49 3.26 -33.11
CA ARG A 165 5.48 1.79 -33.08
C ARG A 165 6.66 1.21 -32.30
N LEU A 166 7.84 1.83 -32.39
CA LEU A 166 9.00 1.42 -31.61
C LEU A 166 8.81 1.68 -30.10
N ARG A 167 8.24 2.83 -29.73
CA ARG A 167 7.92 3.14 -28.32
C ARG A 167 6.88 2.18 -27.76
N GLN A 168 5.83 1.86 -28.52
CA GLN A 168 4.81 0.89 -28.13
C GLN A 168 5.42 -0.48 -27.84
N ARG A 169 6.22 -1.02 -28.77
CA ARG A 169 6.92 -2.30 -28.57
C ARG A 169 7.87 -2.29 -27.37
N ARG A 170 8.53 -1.17 -27.10
CA ARG A 170 9.40 -1.04 -25.92
C ARG A 170 8.58 -1.16 -24.63
N ILE A 171 7.48 -0.42 -24.52
CA ILE A 171 6.60 -0.48 -23.33
C ILE A 171 6.04 -1.89 -23.12
N GLU A 172 5.61 -2.55 -24.19
CA GLU A 172 5.11 -3.93 -24.16
C GLU A 172 6.19 -4.90 -23.64
N ASN A 173 7.40 -4.83 -24.19
CA ASN A 173 8.52 -5.65 -23.75
C ASN A 173 8.95 -5.36 -22.30
N ASP A 174 8.98 -4.09 -21.90
CA ASP A 174 9.32 -3.68 -20.53
C ASP A 174 8.27 -4.23 -19.54
N LEU A 175 6.98 -4.20 -19.90
CA LEU A 175 5.90 -4.78 -19.10
C LEU A 175 6.01 -6.31 -19.00
N GLU A 176 6.26 -6.99 -20.11
CA GLU A 176 6.45 -8.45 -20.11
C GLU A 176 7.65 -8.87 -19.25
N ASN A 177 8.74 -8.11 -19.31
CA ASN A 177 9.92 -8.36 -18.48
C ASN A 177 9.63 -8.12 -17.00
N ALA A 178 8.91 -7.05 -16.65
CA ALA A 178 8.48 -6.80 -15.27
C ALA A 178 7.57 -7.94 -14.75
N ILE A 179 6.61 -8.42 -15.55
CA ILE A 179 5.76 -9.55 -15.18
C ILE A 179 6.60 -10.82 -14.98
N ARG A 180 7.56 -11.09 -15.86
CA ARG A 180 8.45 -12.24 -15.76
C ARG A 180 9.32 -12.18 -14.50
N GLN A 181 9.88 -11.02 -14.19
CA GLN A 181 10.64 -10.78 -12.96
C GLN A 181 9.78 -10.97 -11.71
N LEU A 182 8.56 -10.41 -11.70
CA LEU A 182 7.64 -10.57 -10.58
C LEU A 182 7.26 -12.05 -10.37
N ARG A 183 6.92 -12.78 -11.44
CA ARG A 183 6.62 -14.22 -11.37
C ARG A 183 7.81 -15.02 -10.85
N SER A 184 9.02 -14.77 -11.35
CA SER A 184 10.23 -15.41 -10.86
C SER A 184 10.49 -15.10 -9.38
N THR A 185 10.23 -13.86 -8.96
CA THR A 185 10.41 -13.46 -7.55
C THR A 185 9.39 -14.16 -6.65
N ILE A 186 8.14 -14.26 -7.09
CA ILE A 186 7.09 -15.01 -6.39
C ILE A 186 7.51 -16.47 -6.26
N GLU A 187 7.93 -17.11 -7.35
CA GLU A 187 8.35 -18.52 -7.34
C GLU A 187 9.57 -18.76 -6.43
N ASP A 188 10.55 -17.86 -6.44
CA ASP A 188 11.71 -17.93 -5.54
C ASP A 188 11.30 -17.75 -4.07
N LEU A 189 10.39 -16.82 -3.79
CA LEU A 189 9.87 -16.61 -2.43
C LEU A 189 9.04 -17.82 -1.97
N GLU A 190 8.22 -18.39 -2.84
CA GLU A 190 7.45 -19.61 -2.58
C GLU A 190 8.37 -20.81 -2.32
N LYS A 191 9.42 -21.03 -3.12
CA LYS A 191 10.42 -22.08 -2.87
C LYS A 191 11.16 -21.87 -1.56
N ARG A 192 11.53 -20.63 -1.22
CA ARG A 192 12.14 -20.31 0.07
C ARG A 192 11.20 -20.57 1.23
N CYS A 193 9.91 -20.32 1.05
CA CYS A 193 8.89 -20.72 2.01
C CYS A 193 8.81 -22.25 2.11
N ASP A 194 8.71 -22.98 1.00
CA ASP A 194 8.62 -24.45 0.97
C ASP A 194 9.85 -25.14 1.57
N ASP A 195 11.05 -24.63 1.33
CA ASP A 195 12.27 -25.13 1.96
C ASP A 195 12.29 -24.84 3.48
N PHE A 196 11.62 -23.77 3.92
CA PHE A 196 11.37 -23.49 5.35
C PHE A 196 10.26 -24.39 5.93
N PHE A 197 9.33 -24.87 5.09
CA PHE A 197 8.26 -25.82 5.42
C PHE A 197 8.65 -27.30 5.27
N ARG A 198 9.92 -27.63 5.01
CA ARG A 198 10.45 -28.98 5.29
C ARG A 198 10.56 -29.14 6.81
N LEU A 199 9.40 -29.42 7.40
CA LEU A 199 9.14 -29.46 8.83
C LEU A 199 10.20 -30.24 9.62
N PRO A 200 10.77 -29.65 10.68
CA PRO A 200 11.10 -30.41 11.86
C PRO A 200 9.80 -31.05 12.38
N THR A 201 9.88 -32.31 12.80
CA THR A 201 8.76 -33.04 13.45
C THR A 201 8.32 -32.37 14.77
N THR A 202 9.07 -31.37 15.25
CA THR A 202 8.78 -30.52 16.39
C THR A 202 8.20 -29.16 15.93
N PRO A 203 7.14 -28.64 16.56
CA PRO A 203 6.58 -27.34 16.20
C PRO A 203 7.66 -26.25 16.35
N THR A 204 7.92 -25.50 15.28
CA THR A 204 8.82 -24.35 15.34
C THR A 204 8.19 -23.23 16.17
N CYS A 205 9.01 -22.39 16.83
CA CYS A 205 8.50 -21.25 17.61
C CYS A 205 7.58 -20.33 16.78
N TRP A 206 7.83 -20.21 15.47
CA TRP A 206 7.01 -19.46 14.51
C TRP A 206 5.62 -20.06 14.30
N ALA A 207 5.55 -21.39 14.13
CA ALA A 207 4.29 -22.10 13.99
C ALA A 207 3.48 -21.99 15.27
N LEU A 208 4.11 -22.20 16.42
CA LEU A 208 3.47 -22.09 17.73
C LEU A 208 2.94 -20.67 18.00
N ALA A 209 3.71 -19.63 17.69
CA ALA A 209 3.25 -18.25 17.85
C ALA A 209 2.04 -17.95 16.94
N SER A 210 2.08 -18.40 15.68
CA SER A 210 0.94 -18.25 14.75
C SER A 210 -0.31 -18.96 15.26
N GLU A 211 -0.16 -20.19 15.73
CA GLU A 211 -1.23 -21.00 16.31
C GLU A 211 -1.80 -20.39 17.60
N TYR A 212 -0.95 -19.81 18.44
CA TYR A 212 -1.34 -19.06 19.62
C TYR A 212 -2.31 -17.92 19.25
N PHE A 213 -1.94 -17.04 18.30
CA PHE A 213 -2.84 -15.94 17.90
C PHE A 213 -4.14 -16.44 17.29
N ARG A 214 -4.07 -17.50 16.48
CA ARG A 214 -5.28 -18.12 15.91
C ARG A 214 -6.22 -18.60 17.02
N GLN A 215 -5.70 -19.35 17.99
CA GLN A 215 -6.51 -19.91 19.05
C GLN A 215 -7.10 -18.85 19.98
N PHE A 216 -6.33 -17.80 20.33
CA PHE A 216 -6.81 -16.75 21.21
C PHE A 216 -7.80 -15.79 20.54
N ASN A 217 -7.71 -15.56 19.23
CA ASN A 217 -8.76 -14.87 18.49
C ASN A 217 -10.09 -15.63 18.54
N TYR A 218 -10.07 -16.96 18.43
CA TYR A 218 -11.29 -17.76 18.65
C TYR A 218 -11.74 -17.75 20.11
N PHE A 219 -10.79 -17.79 21.06
CA PHE A 219 -11.07 -17.76 22.49
C PHE A 219 -11.87 -16.53 22.91
N ILE A 220 -11.54 -15.35 22.36
CA ILE A 220 -12.24 -14.09 22.65
C ILE A 220 -13.75 -14.23 22.43
N SER A 221 -14.18 -14.94 21.38
CA SER A 221 -15.60 -15.11 21.06
C SER A 221 -16.35 -16.03 22.04
N SER A 222 -15.66 -16.98 22.69
CA SER A 222 -16.30 -17.88 23.67
C SER A 222 -15.31 -18.40 24.72
N PRO A 223 -14.90 -17.56 25.70
CA PRO A 223 -13.90 -17.92 26.69
C PRO A 223 -14.28 -19.12 27.57
N GLY A 224 -15.58 -19.29 27.86
CA GLY A 224 -16.09 -20.40 28.67
C GLY A 224 -15.99 -21.74 27.95
N THR A 225 -16.49 -21.82 26.72
CA THR A 225 -16.51 -23.04 25.91
C THR A 225 -15.10 -23.48 25.51
N LEU A 226 -14.24 -22.52 25.17
CA LEU A 226 -12.91 -22.78 24.64
C LEU A 226 -11.82 -22.88 25.71
N TYR A 227 -12.18 -22.73 27.00
CA TYR A 227 -11.23 -22.79 28.12
C TYR A 227 -10.37 -24.04 28.12
N ASN A 228 -10.99 -25.22 28.08
CA ASN A 228 -10.27 -26.50 28.15
C ASN A 228 -9.35 -26.70 26.94
N MET A 229 -9.75 -26.21 25.76
CA MET A 229 -8.94 -26.29 24.55
C MET A 229 -7.72 -25.36 24.63
N ALA A 230 -7.92 -24.12 25.05
CA ALA A 230 -6.83 -23.15 25.24
C ALA A 230 -5.88 -23.59 26.37
N PHE A 231 -6.42 -24.09 27.49
CA PHE A 231 -5.63 -24.64 28.58
C PHE A 231 -4.75 -25.80 28.12
N LYS A 232 -5.33 -26.78 27.41
CA LYS A 232 -4.58 -27.93 26.88
C LYS A 232 -3.46 -27.48 25.95
N PHE A 233 -3.74 -26.55 25.03
CA PHE A 233 -2.72 -26.00 24.13
C PHE A 233 -1.58 -25.32 24.89
N LEU A 234 -1.91 -24.42 25.83
CA LEU A 234 -0.89 -23.76 26.63
C LEU A 234 -0.09 -24.78 27.44
N HIS A 235 -0.73 -25.75 28.08
CA HIS A 235 -0.07 -26.80 28.86
C HIS A 235 0.90 -27.66 28.04
N GLU A 236 0.55 -28.01 26.81
CA GLU A 236 1.41 -28.79 25.92
C GLU A 236 2.64 -27.99 25.46
N ASN A 237 2.46 -26.68 25.20
CA ASN A 237 3.43 -25.83 24.50
C ASN A 237 4.22 -24.88 25.41
N MET A 238 3.80 -24.69 26.65
CA MET A 238 4.43 -23.83 27.65
C MET A 238 5.16 -24.64 28.72
N ALA A 239 6.22 -24.06 29.28
CA ALA A 239 6.87 -24.58 30.46
C ALA A 239 5.93 -24.53 31.68
N PRO A 240 6.06 -25.45 32.66
CA PRO A 240 5.18 -25.49 33.83
C PRO A 240 5.16 -24.20 34.68
N HIS A 241 6.20 -23.38 34.58
CA HIS A 241 6.35 -22.11 35.30
C HIS A 241 6.52 -20.92 34.35
N VAL A 242 5.74 -20.86 33.26
CA VAL A 242 5.80 -19.71 32.36
C VAL A 242 5.52 -18.42 33.12
N ALA A 243 6.48 -17.49 33.03
CA ALA A 243 6.31 -16.13 33.50
C ALA A 243 5.44 -15.36 32.50
N SER A 244 4.29 -14.86 32.95
CA SER A 244 3.38 -13.99 32.20
C SER A 244 3.38 -12.59 32.80
N GLY A 245 4.43 -11.81 32.55
CA GLY A 245 4.62 -10.51 33.18
C GLY A 245 4.86 -10.63 34.70
N SER A 246 3.93 -10.12 35.51
CA SER A 246 3.97 -10.20 36.99
C SER A 246 3.28 -11.44 37.58
N GLN A 247 2.59 -12.23 36.76
CA GLN A 247 1.87 -13.43 37.19
C GLN A 247 2.52 -14.68 36.61
N PHE A 248 2.40 -15.80 37.33
CA PHE A 248 3.00 -17.08 36.94
C PHE A 248 1.93 -18.11 36.59
N GLY A 249 2.19 -18.90 35.56
CA GLY A 249 1.39 -20.06 35.20
C GLY A 249 0.32 -19.81 34.14
N ILE A 250 -0.19 -20.92 33.62
CA ILE A 250 -1.15 -20.99 32.51
C ILE A 250 -2.51 -20.38 32.90
N ASP A 251 -2.96 -20.61 34.13
CA ASP A 251 -4.25 -20.09 34.61
C ASP A 251 -4.28 -18.57 34.66
N ALA A 252 -3.20 -17.93 35.12
CA ALA A 252 -3.05 -16.48 35.11
C ALA A 252 -3.14 -15.92 33.68
N HIS A 253 -2.53 -16.61 32.73
CA HIS A 253 -2.56 -16.20 31.32
C HIS A 253 -3.97 -16.31 30.72
N LEU A 254 -4.69 -17.40 30.98
CA LEU A 254 -6.08 -17.56 30.56
C LEU A 254 -7.01 -16.57 31.24
N GLN A 255 -6.76 -16.25 32.52
CA GLN A 255 -7.53 -15.25 33.24
C GLN A 255 -7.38 -13.86 32.60
N ASN A 256 -6.17 -13.49 32.17
CA ASN A 256 -5.97 -12.23 31.44
C ASN A 256 -6.77 -12.17 30.14
N TRP A 257 -6.79 -13.26 29.36
CA TRP A 257 -7.61 -13.35 28.15
C TRP A 257 -9.11 -13.32 28.45
N LYS A 258 -9.56 -13.93 29.56
CA LYS A 258 -10.95 -13.82 30.03
C LYS A 258 -11.30 -12.39 30.38
N SER A 259 -10.45 -11.67 31.12
CA SER A 259 -10.66 -10.26 31.45
C SER A 259 -10.72 -9.40 30.20
N PHE A 260 -9.83 -9.64 29.24
CA PHE A 260 -9.83 -8.95 27.95
C PHE A 260 -11.12 -9.19 27.17
N ALA A 261 -11.53 -10.45 26.99
CA ALA A 261 -12.76 -10.82 26.28
C ALA A 261 -14.03 -10.38 27.03
N HIS A 262 -13.98 -10.30 28.36
CA HIS A 262 -15.08 -9.76 29.14
C HIS A 262 -15.20 -8.24 28.98
N CYS A 263 -14.08 -7.53 28.89
CA CYS A 263 -14.06 -6.08 28.72
C CYS A 263 -14.45 -5.65 27.30
N PHE A 264 -14.06 -6.43 26.28
CA PHE A 264 -14.26 -6.09 24.88
C PHE A 264 -15.00 -7.23 24.16
N ASP A 265 -16.30 -7.04 23.91
CA ASP A 265 -17.16 -8.05 23.26
C ASP A 265 -16.84 -8.23 21.77
N ASP A 266 -16.37 -7.16 21.10
CA ASP A 266 -15.97 -7.16 19.69
C ASP A 266 -14.49 -6.76 19.59
N ALA A 267 -13.62 -7.73 19.88
CA ALA A 267 -12.17 -7.55 19.83
C ALA A 267 -11.52 -8.51 18.84
N SER A 268 -10.54 -7.99 18.08
CA SER A 268 -9.64 -8.79 17.26
C SER A 268 -8.18 -8.47 17.58
N VAL A 269 -7.32 -9.48 17.51
CA VAL A 269 -5.87 -9.35 17.71
C VAL A 269 -5.17 -9.89 16.48
N ASP A 270 -4.88 -9.02 15.52
CA ASP A 270 -4.31 -9.40 14.24
C ASP A 270 -2.78 -9.51 14.33
N LEU A 271 -2.23 -10.66 13.95
CA LEU A 271 -0.79 -10.88 13.84
C LEU A 271 -0.27 -10.23 12.54
N MET A 272 0.57 -9.19 12.68
CA MET A 272 1.12 -8.47 11.52
C MET A 272 2.42 -9.09 11.02
N CYS A 273 3.36 -9.35 11.94
CA CYS A 273 4.61 -10.01 11.60
C CYS A 273 5.25 -10.64 12.83
N LEU A 274 6.12 -11.61 12.57
CA LEU A 274 6.96 -12.26 13.56
C LEU A 274 8.42 -11.86 13.27
N LYS A 275 9.21 -11.59 14.31
CA LYS A 275 10.64 -11.31 14.23
C LYS A 275 11.37 -12.06 15.32
N MET A 276 12.56 -12.55 15.00
CA MET A 276 13.37 -13.31 15.95
C MET A 276 14.69 -12.56 16.19
N PRO A 277 14.70 -11.58 17.11
CA PRO A 277 15.89 -10.77 17.39
C PRO A 277 17.06 -11.58 17.95
N THR A 278 16.79 -12.68 18.65
CA THR A 278 17.78 -13.62 19.18
C THR A 278 17.33 -15.05 18.88
N THR A 279 18.21 -16.04 19.06
CA THR A 279 17.89 -17.45 18.81
C THR A 279 16.79 -18.01 19.70
N ASN A 280 16.48 -17.33 20.81
CA ASN A 280 15.56 -17.82 21.84
C ASN A 280 14.44 -16.82 22.15
N THR A 281 14.36 -15.69 21.45
CA THR A 281 13.30 -14.70 21.66
C THR A 281 12.62 -14.42 20.34
N LEU A 282 11.31 -14.66 20.31
CA LEU A 282 10.44 -14.36 19.18
C LEU A 282 9.50 -13.22 19.59
N VAL A 283 9.44 -12.19 18.76
CA VAL A 283 8.57 -11.03 18.96
C VAL A 283 7.52 -11.00 17.86
N ALA A 284 6.26 -11.09 18.27
CA ALA A 284 5.11 -10.89 17.42
C ALA A 284 4.63 -9.45 17.50
N TYR A 285 4.45 -8.79 16.36
CA TYR A 285 3.83 -7.48 16.29
C TYR A 285 2.36 -7.64 15.96
N THR A 286 1.51 -6.98 16.73
CA THR A 286 0.06 -7.13 16.65
C THR A 286 -0.63 -5.80 16.43
N VAL A 287 -1.82 -5.86 15.83
CA VAL A 287 -2.79 -4.76 15.86
C VAL A 287 -4.03 -5.29 16.53
N THR A 288 -4.38 -4.69 17.66
CA THR A 288 -5.57 -5.03 18.41
C THR A 288 -6.65 -3.99 18.12
N THR A 289 -7.79 -4.46 17.68
CA THR A 289 -8.94 -3.61 17.36
C THR A 289 -10.05 -3.90 18.35
N VAL A 290 -10.56 -2.86 19.01
CA VAL A 290 -11.65 -2.98 20.00
C VAL A 290 -12.65 -1.86 19.84
N THR A 291 -13.89 -2.10 20.24
CA THR A 291 -14.93 -1.08 20.37
C THR A 291 -15.22 -0.81 21.83
N ILE A 292 -15.20 0.47 22.25
CA ILE A 292 -15.57 0.86 23.61
C ILE A 292 -17.10 0.84 23.72
N THR A 293 -17.64 -0.17 24.37
CA THR A 293 -19.09 -0.26 24.62
C THR A 293 -19.44 0.26 26.01
N SER A 294 -20.75 0.34 26.32
CA SER A 294 -21.22 0.62 27.69
C SER A 294 -20.64 -0.38 28.71
N LYS A 295 -20.49 -1.65 28.32
CA LYS A 295 -19.85 -2.69 29.14
C LYS A 295 -18.36 -2.41 29.35
N THR A 296 -17.65 -2.01 28.30
CA THR A 296 -16.24 -1.60 28.43
C THR A 296 -16.09 -0.45 29.43
N LEU A 297 -16.97 0.55 29.37
CA LEU A 297 -16.95 1.67 30.30
C LEU A 297 -17.21 1.21 31.74
N SER A 298 -18.21 0.36 31.98
CA SER A 298 -18.52 -0.11 33.33
C SER A 298 -17.44 -1.02 33.92
N VAL A 299 -16.76 -1.82 33.10
CA VAL A 299 -15.72 -2.75 33.53
C VAL A 299 -14.37 -2.06 33.67
N ALA A 300 -13.91 -1.34 32.64
CA ALA A 300 -12.57 -0.77 32.58
C ALA A 300 -12.48 0.65 33.16
N PHE A 301 -13.56 1.42 33.10
CA PHE A 301 -13.60 2.83 33.53
C PHE A 301 -14.78 3.11 34.48
N PRO A 302 -14.97 2.31 35.55
CA PRO A 302 -16.16 2.39 36.39
C PRO A 302 -16.39 3.79 36.99
N HIS A 303 -15.31 4.52 37.31
CA HIS A 303 -15.38 5.88 37.85
C HIS A 303 -15.94 6.92 36.87
N LEU A 304 -15.90 6.66 35.56
CA LEU A 304 -16.50 7.53 34.55
C LEU A 304 -18.01 7.27 34.37
N THR A 305 -18.50 6.17 34.95
CA THR A 305 -19.91 5.74 34.94
C THR A 305 -20.61 5.96 36.28
N SER A 306 -19.87 6.05 37.39
CA SER A 306 -20.42 6.25 38.73
C SER A 306 -20.55 7.73 39.08
N ASP A 307 -21.79 8.15 39.26
CA ASP A 307 -22.23 9.43 39.77
C ASP A 307 -21.86 9.57 41.26
N SER A 308 -20.62 9.96 41.56
CA SER A 308 -20.23 10.28 42.94
C SER A 308 -20.46 11.76 43.24
N ALA A 309 -21.72 12.17 43.30
CA ALA A 309 -22.15 13.27 44.14
C ALA A 309 -23.64 13.09 44.43
N CYS A 310 -23.97 13.08 45.73
CA CYS A 310 -25.34 13.23 46.20
C CYS A 310 -26.06 14.34 45.42
N ASP A 311 -27.29 14.06 44.99
CA ASP A 311 -28.26 15.02 44.43
C ASP A 311 -28.24 15.31 42.91
N ALA A 312 -27.76 14.38 42.08
CA ALA A 312 -28.05 14.38 40.64
C ALA A 312 -28.64 13.04 40.16
N LYS A 313 -29.34 13.10 39.02
CA LYS A 313 -30.18 12.01 38.51
C LYS A 313 -29.34 10.78 38.17
N HIS A 314 -29.69 9.66 38.79
CA HIS A 314 -29.16 8.32 38.49
C HIS A 314 -28.88 8.10 36.99
N GLY A 315 -27.60 7.92 36.63
CA GLY A 315 -27.20 7.23 35.40
C GLY A 315 -26.67 8.07 34.25
N GLU A 316 -26.33 9.36 34.44
CA GLU A 316 -25.69 10.14 33.38
C GLU A 316 -24.19 9.81 33.25
N LEU A 317 -23.77 9.41 32.05
CA LEU A 317 -22.36 9.19 31.71
C LEU A 317 -21.58 10.50 31.86
N SER A 318 -20.37 10.42 32.42
CA SER A 318 -19.47 11.58 32.40
C SER A 318 -19.23 12.07 30.96
N PRO A 319 -18.95 13.37 30.72
CA PRO A 319 -18.67 13.88 29.38
C PRO A 319 -17.54 13.12 28.67
N LEU A 320 -16.59 12.59 29.45
CA LEU A 320 -15.49 11.77 28.95
C LEU A 320 -15.96 10.38 28.50
N ALA A 321 -16.77 9.71 29.32
CA ALA A 321 -17.40 8.44 28.95
C ALA A 321 -18.29 8.57 27.71
N ALA A 322 -19.07 9.66 27.60
CA ALA A 322 -19.93 9.93 26.45
C ALA A 322 -19.11 10.09 25.14
N ARG A 323 -17.91 10.68 25.22
CA ARG A 323 -16.99 10.79 24.07
C ARG A 323 -16.36 9.46 23.68
N MET A 324 -16.12 8.59 24.66
CA MET A 324 -15.50 7.29 24.47
C MET A 324 -16.48 6.23 23.96
N LEU A 325 -17.77 6.34 24.29
CA LEU A 325 -18.79 5.36 23.93
C LEU A 325 -18.90 5.17 22.41
N ASP A 326 -19.01 3.91 22.00
CA ASP A 326 -19.12 3.43 20.61
C ASP A 326 -17.96 3.85 19.71
N LYS A 327 -16.80 4.16 20.31
CA LYS A 327 -15.58 4.45 19.57
C LYS A 327 -14.72 3.21 19.39
N LYS A 328 -14.21 3.08 18.18
CA LYS A 328 -13.27 2.03 17.80
C LYS A 328 -11.84 2.48 18.10
N LEU A 329 -11.12 1.73 18.90
CA LEU A 329 -9.70 1.93 19.14
C LEU A 329 -8.89 0.90 18.32
N VAL A 330 -7.79 1.38 17.76
CA VAL A 330 -6.80 0.55 17.07
C VAL A 330 -5.48 0.70 17.82
N MET A 331 -5.08 -0.36 18.51
CA MET A 331 -3.91 -0.40 19.39
C MET A 331 -2.79 -1.18 18.70
N ARG A 332 -1.58 -0.65 18.72
CA ARG A 332 -0.40 -1.38 18.26
C ARG A 332 0.21 -2.10 19.44
N GLY A 333 0.54 -3.38 19.27
CA GLY A 333 1.06 -4.19 20.33
C GLY A 333 2.22 -5.06 19.91
N SER A 334 2.79 -5.72 20.90
CA SER A 334 3.70 -6.82 20.68
C SER A 334 3.55 -7.90 21.73
N VAL A 335 3.88 -9.13 21.36
CA VAL A 335 3.94 -10.27 22.25
C VAL A 335 5.31 -10.90 22.11
N LEU A 336 6.05 -10.95 23.21
CA LEU A 336 7.37 -11.53 23.31
C LEU A 336 7.24 -12.95 23.86
N PHE A 337 7.75 -13.91 23.09
CA PHE A 337 7.85 -15.31 23.43
C PHE A 337 9.32 -15.62 23.69
N ASP A 338 9.65 -15.95 24.94
CA ASP A 338 10.94 -16.57 25.24
C ASP A 338 10.81 -18.07 25.03
N TRP A 339 11.69 -18.61 24.21
CA TRP A 339 11.70 -19.97 23.74
C TRP A 339 12.86 -20.73 24.37
N ASP A 340 12.53 -21.86 24.98
CA ASP A 340 13.53 -22.82 25.40
C ASP A 340 13.77 -23.84 24.29
N SER A 341 14.88 -23.67 23.57
CA SER A 341 15.31 -24.56 22.49
C SER A 341 15.62 -25.98 22.95
N THR A 342 15.87 -26.20 24.24
CA THR A 342 16.18 -27.54 24.78
C THR A 342 14.92 -28.36 25.01
N THR A 343 13.85 -27.73 25.50
CA THR A 343 12.57 -28.39 25.79
C THR A 343 11.56 -28.26 24.66
N GLY A 344 11.79 -27.34 23.71
CA GLY A 344 10.84 -27.04 22.64
C GLY A 344 9.57 -26.39 23.17
N LYS A 345 9.69 -25.57 24.23
CA LYS A 345 8.55 -24.95 24.91
C LYS A 345 8.78 -23.45 25.11
N VAL A 346 7.69 -22.70 25.25
CA VAL A 346 7.72 -21.30 25.65
C VAL A 346 8.03 -21.21 27.14
N SER A 347 9.05 -20.47 27.53
CA SER A 347 9.50 -20.27 28.91
C SER A 347 8.96 -18.97 29.53
N SER A 348 8.70 -17.94 28.72
CA SER A 348 8.02 -16.71 29.14
C SER A 348 7.18 -16.14 28.02
N LEU A 349 6.08 -15.49 28.39
CA LEU A 349 5.19 -14.79 27.48
C LEU A 349 4.88 -13.40 28.02
N ARG A 350 5.17 -12.35 27.25
CA ARG A 350 4.87 -10.97 27.66
C ARG A 350 4.14 -10.23 26.55
N SER A 351 2.95 -9.74 26.86
CA SER A 351 2.12 -8.97 25.94
C SER A 351 2.07 -7.50 26.35
N GLN A 352 2.05 -6.60 25.36
CA GLN A 352 1.82 -5.17 25.53
C GLN A 352 0.98 -4.64 24.37
N ALA A 353 0.05 -3.72 24.63
CA ALA A 353 -0.65 -2.97 23.59
C ALA A 353 -0.82 -1.50 23.96
N ASP A 354 -0.50 -0.60 23.03
CA ASP A 354 -0.58 0.85 23.24
C ASP A 354 -2.02 1.34 23.15
N MET A 355 -2.66 1.51 24.32
CA MET A 355 -3.98 2.14 24.45
C MET A 355 -3.89 3.66 24.58
N MET A 356 -2.72 4.19 24.98
CA MET A 356 -2.52 5.63 25.19
C MET A 356 -2.64 6.43 23.91
N THR A 357 -1.94 6.03 22.86
CA THR A 357 -1.95 6.75 21.58
C THR A 357 -3.36 6.87 20.98
N PRO A 358 -4.16 5.79 20.85
CA PRO A 358 -5.52 5.92 20.32
C PRO A 358 -6.45 6.68 21.27
N MET A 359 -6.26 6.59 22.58
CA MET A 359 -7.01 7.40 23.56
C MET A 359 -6.68 8.90 23.44
N LEU A 360 -5.41 9.25 23.25
CA LEU A 360 -4.99 10.64 23.03
C LEU A 360 -5.56 11.20 21.73
N ASN A 361 -5.57 10.40 20.65
CA ASN A 361 -6.19 10.81 19.40
C ASN A 361 -7.71 10.98 19.53
N LEU A 362 -8.36 10.14 20.34
CA LEU A 362 -9.81 10.21 20.57
C LEU A 362 -10.20 11.40 21.45
N LEU A 363 -9.42 11.65 22.50
CA LEU A 363 -9.75 12.64 23.52
C LEU A 363 -9.17 14.03 23.20
N GLY A 364 -8.06 14.11 22.45
CA GLY A 364 -7.46 15.35 21.99
C GLY A 364 -6.68 16.13 23.05
N SER A 365 -6.62 15.66 24.31
CA SER A 365 -5.83 16.27 25.38
C SER A 365 -5.22 15.21 26.30
N LEU A 366 -3.99 15.45 26.76
CA LEU A 366 -3.33 14.55 27.71
C LEU A 366 -3.98 14.62 29.11
N GLU A 367 -4.55 15.76 29.47
CA GLU A 367 -5.30 15.94 30.72
C GLU A 367 -6.53 15.03 30.76
N ASP A 368 -7.29 14.99 29.66
CA ASP A 368 -8.47 14.14 29.50
C ASP A 368 -8.07 12.65 29.54
N VAL A 369 -6.97 12.28 28.87
CA VAL A 369 -6.44 10.91 28.91
C VAL A 369 -6.01 10.53 30.33
N SER A 370 -5.31 11.43 31.04
CA SER A 370 -4.93 11.21 32.43
C SER A 370 -6.16 11.05 33.32
N CYS A 371 -7.21 11.84 33.10
CA CYS A 371 -8.48 11.73 33.82
C CYS A 371 -9.19 10.39 33.51
N ALA A 372 -9.16 9.95 32.25
CA ALA A 372 -9.74 8.67 31.83
C ALA A 372 -9.07 7.50 32.55
N PHE A 373 -7.73 7.47 32.60
CA PHE A 373 -6.98 6.39 33.24
C PHE A 373 -6.86 6.53 34.77
N ASN A 374 -7.22 7.67 35.35
CA ASN A 374 -7.20 7.87 36.80
C ASN A 374 -8.27 6.98 37.46
N LYS A 375 -7.85 5.95 38.21
CA LYS A 375 -8.73 4.92 38.82
C LYS A 375 -9.39 3.97 37.80
N ALA A 376 -8.91 3.96 36.56
CA ALA A 376 -9.30 2.93 35.60
C ALA A 376 -8.77 1.56 36.06
N ARG A 377 -9.50 0.49 35.71
CA ARG A 377 -9.07 -0.90 35.94
C ARG A 377 -8.22 -1.47 34.80
N VAL A 378 -8.12 -0.71 33.71
CA VAL A 378 -7.24 -1.00 32.57
C VAL A 378 -6.09 -0.01 32.56
N THR A 379 -4.90 -0.50 32.26
CA THR A 379 -3.70 0.34 32.14
C THR A 379 -3.54 0.91 30.73
N PRO A 380 -2.73 1.98 30.58
CA PRO A 380 -2.16 2.45 29.31
C PRO A 380 -1.65 1.36 28.34
N ASP A 381 -1.12 0.26 28.88
CA ASP A 381 -0.56 -0.88 28.14
C ASP A 381 -1.61 -1.97 27.83
N CYS A 382 -2.89 -1.67 28.05
CA CYS A 382 -4.03 -2.56 27.87
C CYS A 382 -3.94 -3.83 28.74
N THR A 383 -3.45 -3.70 29.97
CA THR A 383 -3.44 -4.77 30.97
C THR A 383 -4.51 -4.51 32.04
N PHE A 384 -5.05 -5.58 32.62
CA PHE A 384 -6.08 -5.50 33.67
C PHE A 384 -5.46 -5.79 35.03
N GLU A 385 -5.82 -5.02 36.05
CA GLU A 385 -5.37 -5.27 37.42
C GLU A 385 -6.02 -6.55 37.99
N ALA A 386 -5.19 -7.42 38.58
CA ALA A 386 -5.60 -8.76 39.03
C ALA A 386 -6.56 -8.78 40.23
N SER A 387 -6.88 -7.63 40.82
CA SER A 387 -7.60 -7.56 42.10
C SER A 387 -9.10 -7.33 41.99
N VAL A 388 -9.69 -7.18 40.79
CA VAL A 388 -11.13 -6.89 40.68
C VAL A 388 -11.76 -7.46 39.40
N VAL A 389 -11.80 -8.78 39.26
CA VAL A 389 -12.79 -9.49 38.41
C VAL A 389 -13.26 -10.75 39.12
#